data_AF-A0A6J4PI54-F1
#
_entry.id   AF-A0A6J4PI54-F1
#
_cell.length_a   1.000
_cell.length_b   1.000
_cell.length_c   1.000
_cell.angle_alpha   90.00
_cell.angle_beta   90.00
_cell.angle_gamma   90.00
#
_symmetry.space_group_name_H-M   'P 1'
#
loop_
_entity.id
_entity.type
_entity.pdbx_description
1 polymer ?
#
loop_
_entity_poly.entity_id
_entity_poly.type
_entity_poly.pdbx_seq_one_letter_code
_entity_poly.pdbx_strand_id
1 'polypeptide(L)'
;RLRVNSRYDYDSLNESWYTAPIKAGKPTWSRIYTWTSPYGPYITASAARPLYDAKQQLVGMISADIHLLKLSEFLQNLDVTPAGQVFILERSGLLIANSGKAPLFKVVKKEVQRLKATDSTDATLQAIAKQLQQRFQGFGTLANEKLQIDLQGERHYVRVAPWRDQYGLDWLVVVSVPESAFMAQINANTRTTLLLCLAALAGASILGFYTSRWITRPILRLSAATRAIAAGNLDQRVEAQGIQELSSLSTSFNAMAGQLRDSFHALEASNAELEHRVDQRTAELSQNNRQLQTTLKELHQTQTQMVQSEKMSALGQMVAGVAHEINNPVNFIHGNLNH
;
A
#
# COMPACT_ATOMS: atom_id res chain seq x y z
N ARG A 1 -74.65 35.03 -29.97
CA ARG A 1 -74.60 34.08 -31.11
C ARG A 1 -73.15 33.66 -31.29
N LEU A 2 -72.76 32.48 -30.82
CA LEU A 2 -71.43 31.92 -31.07
C LEU A 2 -71.27 31.70 -32.58
N ARG A 3 -70.37 32.46 -33.21
CA ARG A 3 -69.89 32.14 -34.56
C ARG A 3 -68.85 31.04 -34.40
N VAL A 4 -69.26 29.81 -34.67
CA VAL A 4 -68.33 28.71 -34.92
C VAL A 4 -67.62 29.04 -36.24
N ASN A 5 -66.32 29.32 -36.16
CA ASN A 5 -65.46 29.45 -37.34
C ASN A 5 -64.77 28.09 -37.57
N SER A 6 -65.55 27.07 -37.96
CA SER A 6 -65.01 25.75 -38.30
C SER A 6 -65.02 25.59 -39.82
N ARG A 7 -63.85 25.79 -40.45
CA ARG A 7 -63.53 25.24 -41.77
C ARG A 7 -62.86 23.87 -41.65
N TYR A 8 -63.23 23.09 -40.64
CA TYR A 8 -62.73 21.73 -40.44
C TYR A 8 -63.92 20.81 -40.21
N ASP A 9 -64.03 19.77 -41.04
CA ASP A 9 -65.03 18.72 -40.96
C ASP A 9 -64.62 17.70 -39.88
N TYR A 10 -64.47 18.16 -38.63
CA TYR A 10 -64.02 17.37 -37.49
C TYR A 10 -65.17 17.17 -36.50
N ASP A 11 -65.71 15.95 -36.46
CA ASP A 11 -66.76 15.58 -35.52
C ASP A 11 -66.19 15.24 -34.14
N SER A 12 -66.04 16.28 -33.32
CA SER A 12 -65.56 16.16 -31.95
C SER A 12 -66.42 15.28 -31.03
N LEU A 13 -67.68 15.01 -31.38
CA LEU A 13 -68.63 14.35 -30.46
C LEU A 13 -68.40 12.84 -30.36
N ASN A 14 -67.75 12.25 -31.37
CA ASN A 14 -67.41 10.83 -31.40
C ASN A 14 -66.02 10.52 -30.83
N GLU A 15 -65.25 11.56 -30.48
CA GLU A 15 -63.88 11.41 -30.05
C GLU A 15 -63.75 10.89 -28.61
N SER A 16 -62.65 10.19 -28.33
CA SER A 16 -62.45 9.56 -27.02
C SER A 16 -62.41 10.57 -25.88
N TRP A 17 -61.94 11.80 -26.11
CA TRP A 17 -61.90 12.84 -25.09
C TRP A 17 -63.29 13.36 -24.73
N TYR A 18 -64.27 13.25 -25.63
CA TYR A 18 -65.64 13.66 -25.37
C TYR A 18 -66.45 12.50 -24.79
N THR A 19 -66.38 11.32 -25.40
CA THR A 19 -67.22 10.16 -25.06
C THR A 19 -66.78 9.43 -23.78
N ALA A 20 -65.48 9.29 -23.52
CA ALA A 20 -64.98 8.51 -22.39
C ALA A 20 -65.36 9.12 -21.02
N PRO A 21 -65.20 10.43 -20.79
CA PRO A 21 -65.58 11.03 -19.50
C PRO A 21 -67.09 11.02 -19.27
N ILE A 22 -67.89 11.19 -20.33
CA ILE A 22 -69.37 11.09 -20.25
C ILE A 22 -69.78 9.68 -19.81
N LYS A 23 -69.23 8.65 -20.46
CA LYS A 23 -69.50 7.25 -20.11
C LYS A 23 -69.05 6.92 -18.69
N ALA A 24 -67.94 7.50 -18.24
CA ALA A 24 -67.41 7.31 -16.89
C ALA A 24 -68.14 8.14 -15.82
N GLY A 25 -68.90 9.17 -16.21
CA GLY A 25 -69.54 10.12 -15.29
C GLY A 25 -68.55 10.95 -14.45
N LYS A 26 -67.26 10.97 -14.81
CA LYS A 26 -66.18 11.59 -14.03
C LYS A 26 -65.04 12.04 -14.95
N PRO A 27 -64.10 12.90 -14.48
CA PRO A 27 -62.94 13.28 -15.27
C PRO A 27 -62.09 12.05 -15.61
N THR A 28 -61.64 11.96 -16.86
CA THR A 28 -60.80 10.85 -17.34
C THR A 28 -59.80 11.32 -18.38
N TRP A 29 -58.71 10.56 -18.52
CA TRP A 29 -57.84 10.67 -19.70
C TRP A 29 -58.50 10.04 -20.93
N SER A 30 -58.36 10.70 -22.08
CA SER A 30 -58.72 10.15 -23.38
C SER A 30 -57.72 9.08 -23.81
N ARG A 31 -58.15 8.19 -24.71
CA ARG A 31 -57.19 7.48 -25.56
C ARG A 31 -56.49 8.50 -26.44
N ILE A 32 -55.20 8.29 -26.69
CA ILE A 32 -54.43 9.15 -27.60
C ILE A 32 -55.11 9.12 -28.97
N TYR A 33 -55.51 10.29 -29.44
CA TYR A 33 -56.17 10.49 -30.72
C TYR A 33 -55.30 11.35 -31.64
N THR A 34 -55.62 11.28 -32.94
CA THR A 34 -54.84 11.95 -33.97
C THR A 34 -55.74 12.59 -35.01
N TRP A 35 -55.41 13.80 -35.44
CA TRP A 35 -56.02 14.37 -36.64
C TRP A 35 -54.97 15.07 -37.50
N THR A 36 -55.27 15.21 -38.78
CA THR A 36 -54.39 15.91 -39.73
C THR A 36 -54.82 17.38 -39.83
N SER A 37 -53.95 18.29 -39.38
CA SER A 37 -54.14 19.75 -39.50
C SER A 37 -53.30 20.29 -40.67
N PRO A 38 -53.63 21.47 -41.25
CA PRO A 38 -52.76 22.15 -42.22
C PRO A 38 -51.34 22.42 -41.69
N TYR A 39 -51.16 22.46 -40.37
CA TYR A 39 -49.86 22.66 -39.72
C TYR A 39 -49.12 21.36 -39.38
N GLY A 40 -49.66 20.21 -39.81
CA GLY A 40 -49.11 18.88 -39.56
C GLY A 40 -50.01 17.98 -38.72
N PRO A 41 -49.57 16.74 -38.46
CA PRO A 41 -50.31 15.78 -37.65
C PRO A 41 -50.36 16.24 -36.19
N TYR A 42 -51.58 16.29 -35.66
CA TYR A 42 -51.86 16.59 -34.27
C TYR A 42 -52.05 15.27 -33.53
N ILE A 43 -51.25 15.04 -32.50
CA ILE A 43 -51.27 13.81 -31.68
C ILE A 43 -51.25 14.23 -30.23
N THR A 44 -52.30 13.88 -29.51
CA THR A 44 -52.50 14.38 -28.15
C THR A 44 -53.12 13.33 -27.25
N ALA A 45 -52.89 13.49 -25.95
CA ALA A 45 -53.69 12.89 -24.90
C ALA A 45 -54.40 14.00 -24.15
N SER A 46 -55.66 13.80 -23.80
CA SER A 46 -56.47 14.87 -23.20
C SER A 46 -57.02 14.45 -21.87
N ALA A 47 -56.83 15.30 -20.87
CA ALA A 47 -57.58 15.21 -19.63
C ALA A 47 -58.90 15.94 -19.84
N ALA A 48 -60.02 15.23 -19.75
CA ALA A 48 -61.34 15.78 -20.04
C ALA A 48 -62.30 15.62 -18.87
N ARG A 49 -63.13 16.64 -18.65
CA ARG A 49 -64.09 16.74 -17.55
C ARG A 49 -65.48 17.09 -18.08
N PRO A 50 -66.48 16.21 -17.90
CA PRO A 50 -67.85 16.52 -18.24
C PRO A 50 -68.41 17.51 -17.20
N LEU A 51 -69.23 18.44 -17.68
CA LEU A 51 -69.96 19.40 -16.85
C LEU A 51 -71.42 19.02 -16.83
N TYR A 52 -71.97 18.86 -15.63
CA TYR A 52 -73.39 18.55 -15.42
C TYR A 52 -74.07 19.71 -14.70
N ASP A 53 -75.33 19.96 -15.01
CA ASP A 53 -76.16 20.88 -14.24
C ASP A 53 -76.66 20.24 -12.91
N ALA A 54 -77.43 20.99 -12.14
CA ALA A 54 -78.03 20.50 -10.89
C ALA A 54 -79.02 19.32 -11.10
N LYS A 55 -79.49 19.09 -12.33
CA LYS A 55 -80.39 17.98 -12.71
C LYS A 55 -79.62 16.80 -13.31
N GLN A 56 -78.29 16.76 -13.18
CA GLN A 56 -77.41 15.74 -13.74
C GLN A 56 -77.48 15.64 -15.28
N GLN A 57 -77.88 16.71 -15.96
CA GLN A 57 -77.87 16.79 -17.42
C GLN A 57 -76.52 17.32 -17.90
N LEU A 58 -75.95 16.70 -18.95
CA LEU A 58 -74.69 17.15 -19.53
C LEU A 58 -74.87 18.53 -20.17
N VAL A 59 -74.16 19.53 -19.67
CA VAL A 59 -74.19 20.90 -20.20
C VAL A 59 -72.94 21.26 -21.00
N GLY A 60 -71.85 20.50 -20.84
CA GLY A 60 -70.62 20.76 -21.60
C GLY A 60 -69.46 19.85 -21.24
N MET A 61 -68.31 20.11 -21.86
CA MET A 61 -67.05 19.40 -21.66
C MET A 61 -65.90 20.42 -21.61
N ILE A 62 -64.98 20.24 -20.67
CA ILE A 62 -63.69 20.95 -20.65
C ILE A 62 -62.59 19.92 -20.87
N SER A 63 -61.68 20.18 -21.79
CA SER A 63 -60.48 19.34 -22.01
C SER A 63 -59.20 20.18 -21.95
N ALA A 64 -58.13 19.53 -21.51
CA ALA A 64 -56.77 20.04 -21.58
C ALA A 64 -55.90 19.01 -22.31
N ASP A 65 -55.29 19.46 -23.41
CA ASP A 65 -54.56 18.62 -24.35
C ASP A 65 -53.05 18.65 -24.06
N ILE A 66 -52.43 17.48 -23.97
CA ILE A 66 -50.97 17.31 -23.97
C ILE A 66 -50.53 16.84 -25.35
N HIS A 67 -49.89 17.74 -26.09
CA HIS A 67 -49.27 17.43 -27.36
C HIS A 67 -48.07 16.51 -27.18
N LEU A 68 -48.14 15.30 -27.76
CA LEU A 68 -47.08 14.30 -27.62
C LEU A 68 -45.75 14.74 -28.24
N LEU A 69 -45.80 15.52 -29.34
CA LEU A 69 -44.59 16.09 -29.94
C LEU A 69 -43.89 17.11 -29.03
N LYS A 70 -44.66 17.95 -28.34
CA LYS A 70 -44.12 18.88 -27.34
C LYS A 70 -43.59 18.15 -26.11
N LEU A 71 -44.19 17.03 -25.75
CA LEU A 71 -43.67 16.16 -24.70
C LEU A 71 -42.31 15.55 -25.10
N SER A 72 -42.14 15.11 -26.35
CA SER A 72 -40.82 14.67 -26.85
C SER A 72 -39.80 15.81 -26.85
N GLU A 73 -40.17 17.02 -27.30
CA GLU A 73 -39.29 18.20 -27.22
C GLU A 73 -38.87 18.50 -25.76
N PHE A 74 -39.79 18.37 -24.81
CA PHE A 74 -39.48 18.49 -23.38
C PHE A 74 -38.47 17.43 -22.93
N LEU A 75 -38.66 16.15 -23.30
CA LEU A 75 -37.74 15.07 -22.95
C LEU A 75 -36.35 15.22 -23.61
N GLN A 76 -36.28 15.78 -24.82
CA GLN A 76 -35.02 16.05 -25.52
C GLN A 76 -34.17 17.11 -24.82
N ASN A 77 -34.79 18.04 -24.12
CA ASN A 77 -34.12 19.12 -23.39
C ASN A 77 -33.88 18.80 -21.91
N LEU A 78 -34.16 17.56 -21.48
CA LEU A 78 -34.00 17.14 -20.10
C LEU A 78 -32.55 16.69 -19.85
N ASP A 79 -31.85 17.36 -18.93
CA ASP A 79 -30.50 16.99 -18.50
C ASP A 79 -30.51 15.74 -17.61
N VAL A 80 -30.68 14.56 -18.21
CA VAL A 80 -30.61 13.27 -17.49
C VAL A 80 -29.18 12.73 -17.46
N THR A 81 -28.48 12.80 -18.59
CA THR A 81 -27.05 12.55 -18.84
C THR A 81 -26.83 12.68 -20.36
N PRO A 82 -25.64 13.08 -20.86
CA PRO A 82 -25.42 13.28 -22.30
C PRO A 82 -25.71 12.05 -23.18
N ALA A 83 -25.61 10.85 -22.63
CA ALA A 83 -25.88 9.58 -23.31
C ALA A 83 -27.10 8.83 -22.75
N GLY A 84 -27.84 9.44 -21.82
CA GLY A 84 -29.06 8.87 -21.25
C GLY A 84 -30.24 9.02 -22.22
N GLN A 85 -31.12 8.03 -22.23
CA GLN A 85 -32.32 8.02 -23.06
C GLN A 85 -33.57 7.82 -22.21
N VAL A 86 -34.58 8.63 -22.44
CA VAL A 86 -35.90 8.54 -21.80
C VAL A 86 -36.96 8.33 -22.87
N PHE A 87 -37.85 7.38 -22.66
CA PHE A 87 -39.03 7.24 -23.51
C PHE A 87 -40.23 6.81 -22.72
N ILE A 88 -41.41 7.18 -23.22
CA ILE A 88 -42.69 6.94 -22.57
C ILE A 88 -43.54 6.12 -23.54
N LEU A 89 -44.19 5.06 -23.04
CA LEU A 89 -45.05 4.18 -23.82
C LEU A 89 -46.31 3.78 -23.06
N GLU A 90 -47.36 3.42 -23.79
CA GLU A 90 -48.56 2.81 -23.22
C GLU A 90 -48.34 1.33 -22.91
N ARG A 91 -49.22 0.74 -22.10
CA ARG A 91 -49.27 -0.72 -21.85
C ARG A 91 -49.38 -1.58 -23.10
N SER A 92 -49.86 -1.01 -24.20
CA SER A 92 -49.94 -1.65 -25.51
C SER A 92 -48.59 -1.73 -26.25
N GLY A 93 -47.57 -1.03 -25.76
CA GLY A 93 -46.27 -0.87 -26.42
C GLY A 93 -46.20 0.29 -27.41
N LEU A 94 -47.28 1.06 -27.59
CA LEU A 94 -47.29 2.26 -28.44
C LEU A 94 -46.51 3.40 -27.81
N LEU A 95 -45.65 4.04 -28.59
CA LEU A 95 -44.79 5.13 -28.15
C LEU A 95 -45.60 6.42 -27.93
N ILE A 96 -45.32 7.12 -26.84
CA ILE A 96 -45.96 8.39 -26.45
C ILE A 96 -45.00 9.54 -26.65
N ALA A 97 -43.77 9.41 -26.14
CA ALA A 97 -42.72 10.40 -26.27
C ALA A 97 -41.34 9.75 -26.16
N ASN A 98 -40.30 10.39 -26.69
CA ASN A 98 -38.92 9.97 -26.47
C ASN A 98 -37.97 11.17 -26.49
N SER A 99 -36.87 11.07 -25.74
CA SER A 99 -35.78 12.06 -25.68
C SER A 99 -34.83 11.98 -26.87
N GLY A 100 -34.98 10.97 -27.73
CA GLY A 100 -34.26 10.85 -28.99
C GLY A 100 -34.94 11.62 -30.12
N LYS A 101 -34.43 11.44 -31.34
CA LYS A 101 -35.02 12.01 -32.58
C LYS A 101 -35.91 11.02 -33.33
N ALA A 102 -36.26 9.89 -32.71
CA ALA A 102 -37.09 8.88 -33.35
C ALA A 102 -38.52 9.39 -33.55
N PRO A 103 -39.14 9.15 -34.72
CA PRO A 103 -40.53 9.51 -34.96
C PRO A 103 -41.46 8.71 -34.05
N LEU A 104 -42.56 9.34 -33.62
CA LEU A 104 -43.61 8.69 -32.81
C LEU A 104 -44.67 7.98 -33.66
N PHE A 105 -44.72 8.28 -34.96
CA PHE A 105 -45.74 7.84 -35.89
C PHE A 105 -45.20 7.83 -37.32
N LYS A 106 -45.93 7.20 -38.22
CA LYS A 106 -45.76 7.27 -39.67
C LYS A 106 -47.08 7.69 -40.31
N VAL A 107 -47.02 8.37 -41.45
CA VAL A 107 -48.23 8.72 -42.22
C VAL A 107 -48.39 7.72 -43.35
N VAL A 108 -49.49 6.97 -43.35
CA VAL A 108 -49.80 5.96 -44.37
C VAL A 108 -51.17 6.28 -44.95
N LYS A 109 -51.27 6.45 -46.28
CA LYS A 109 -52.53 6.81 -46.95
C LYS A 109 -53.23 8.05 -46.35
N LYS A 110 -52.47 9.07 -45.94
CA LYS A 110 -52.92 10.31 -45.27
C LYS A 110 -53.45 10.12 -43.84
N GLU A 111 -53.31 8.93 -43.26
CA GLU A 111 -53.66 8.65 -41.87
C GLU A 111 -52.41 8.53 -41.00
N VAL A 112 -52.51 9.05 -39.78
CA VAL A 112 -51.44 8.99 -38.79
C VAL A 112 -51.49 7.64 -38.08
N GLN A 113 -50.45 6.83 -38.26
CA GLN A 113 -50.28 5.55 -37.57
C GLN A 113 -49.18 5.64 -36.53
N ARG A 114 -49.54 5.52 -35.26
CA ARG A 114 -48.57 5.51 -34.15
C ARG A 114 -47.66 4.29 -34.22
N LEU A 115 -46.40 4.50 -33.82
CA LEU A 115 -45.38 3.45 -33.81
C LEU A 115 -45.31 2.76 -32.45
N LYS A 116 -45.02 1.47 -32.46
CA LYS A 116 -44.62 0.75 -31.25
C LYS A 116 -43.16 1.07 -30.92
N ALA A 117 -42.81 1.04 -29.64
CA ALA A 117 -41.44 1.22 -29.19
C ALA A 117 -40.49 0.16 -29.82
N THR A 118 -40.98 -1.05 -30.05
CA THR A 118 -40.25 -2.15 -30.71
C THR A 118 -39.99 -1.95 -32.20
N ASP A 119 -40.67 -0.98 -32.81
CA ASP A 119 -40.59 -0.67 -34.25
C ASP A 119 -39.89 0.69 -34.47
N SER A 120 -39.31 1.28 -33.41
CA SER A 120 -38.57 2.53 -33.47
C SER A 120 -37.35 2.43 -34.39
N THR A 121 -36.99 3.53 -35.03
CA THR A 121 -35.75 3.66 -35.82
C THR A 121 -34.52 3.93 -34.94
N ASP A 122 -34.73 4.29 -33.67
CA ASP A 122 -33.65 4.43 -32.68
C ASP A 122 -33.27 3.05 -32.13
N ALA A 123 -32.02 2.65 -32.35
CA ALA A 123 -31.54 1.31 -32.05
C ALA A 123 -31.60 0.97 -30.56
N THR A 124 -31.25 1.92 -29.69
CA THR A 124 -31.21 1.74 -28.24
C THR A 124 -32.63 1.58 -27.69
N LEU A 125 -33.54 2.48 -28.07
CA LEU A 125 -34.95 2.40 -27.69
C LEU A 125 -35.57 1.10 -28.18
N GLN A 126 -35.34 0.75 -29.45
CA GLN A 126 -35.89 -0.45 -30.06
C GLN A 126 -35.40 -1.72 -29.35
N ALA A 127 -34.10 -1.82 -29.07
CA ALA A 127 -33.51 -2.98 -28.42
C ALA A 127 -34.02 -3.14 -26.99
N ILE A 128 -34.10 -2.05 -26.22
CA ILE A 128 -34.66 -2.06 -24.86
C ILE A 128 -36.13 -2.48 -24.89
N ALA A 129 -36.93 -1.89 -25.78
CA ALA A 129 -38.34 -2.22 -25.91
C ALA A 129 -38.56 -3.70 -26.26
N LYS A 130 -37.75 -4.24 -27.19
CA LYS A 130 -37.80 -5.67 -27.55
C LYS A 130 -37.43 -6.57 -26.38
N GLN A 131 -36.36 -6.25 -25.64
CA GLN A 131 -35.97 -7.03 -24.47
C GLN A 131 -37.01 -6.97 -23.35
N LEU A 132 -37.59 -5.79 -23.07
CA LEU A 132 -38.69 -5.64 -22.12
C LEU A 132 -39.89 -6.50 -22.53
N GLN A 133 -40.30 -6.43 -23.80
CA GLN A 133 -41.42 -7.22 -24.30
C GLN A 133 -41.16 -8.73 -24.19
N GLN A 134 -39.95 -9.18 -24.54
CA GLN A 134 -39.58 -10.59 -24.48
C GLN A 134 -39.52 -11.10 -23.03
N ARG A 135 -38.89 -10.34 -22.13
CA ARG A 135 -38.68 -10.75 -20.73
C ARG A 135 -39.96 -10.78 -19.91
N PHE A 136 -40.87 -9.84 -20.15
CA PHE A 136 -42.10 -9.69 -19.37
C PHE A 136 -43.36 -10.12 -20.13
N GLN A 137 -43.20 -10.74 -21.30
CA GLN A 137 -44.28 -11.18 -22.19
C GLN A 137 -45.25 -10.03 -22.57
N GLY A 138 -44.71 -8.81 -22.69
CA GLY A 138 -45.48 -7.60 -22.96
C GLY A 138 -45.16 -6.45 -22.00
N PHE A 139 -45.96 -5.38 -22.09
CA PHE A 139 -45.82 -4.19 -21.24
C PHE A 139 -46.94 -4.07 -20.18
N GLY A 140 -47.92 -4.98 -20.19
CA GLY A 140 -49.08 -4.94 -19.31
C GLY A 140 -48.76 -5.10 -17.83
N THR A 141 -47.81 -5.98 -17.49
CA THR A 141 -47.46 -6.36 -16.11
C THR A 141 -46.31 -5.54 -15.53
N LEU A 142 -45.65 -4.70 -16.32
CA LEU A 142 -44.49 -3.92 -15.88
C LEU A 142 -44.84 -2.97 -14.74
N ALA A 143 -44.22 -3.16 -13.59
CA ALA A 143 -44.34 -2.23 -12.48
C ALA A 143 -43.05 -1.38 -12.44
N ASN A 144 -42.36 -1.40 -11.30
CA ASN A 144 -41.14 -0.64 -11.07
C ASN A 144 -39.93 -1.56 -11.25
N GLU A 145 -39.50 -1.75 -12.49
CA GLU A 145 -38.43 -2.68 -12.83
C GLU A 145 -37.07 -1.97 -12.88
N LYS A 146 -36.03 -2.68 -12.44
CA LYS A 146 -34.64 -2.28 -12.58
C LYS A 146 -33.88 -3.39 -13.27
N LEU A 147 -33.24 -3.07 -14.38
CA LEU A 147 -32.67 -4.04 -15.30
C LEU A 147 -31.28 -3.58 -15.72
N GLN A 148 -30.41 -4.54 -15.96
CA GLN A 148 -29.17 -4.32 -16.69
C GLN A 148 -29.32 -5.02 -18.02
N ILE A 149 -29.11 -4.28 -19.09
CA ILE A 149 -29.30 -4.73 -20.46
C ILE A 149 -27.99 -4.48 -21.21
N ASP A 150 -27.42 -5.52 -21.80
CA ASP A 150 -26.27 -5.39 -22.69
C ASP A 150 -26.76 -5.08 -24.11
N LEU A 151 -26.31 -3.95 -24.65
CA LEU A 151 -26.60 -3.49 -26.00
C LEU A 151 -25.28 -3.30 -26.74
N GLN A 152 -25.01 -4.15 -27.75
CA GLN A 152 -23.81 -4.03 -28.59
C GLN A 152 -22.49 -4.04 -27.79
N GLY A 153 -22.43 -4.73 -26.64
CA GLY A 153 -21.25 -4.77 -25.78
C GLY A 153 -21.15 -3.61 -24.79
N GLU A 154 -22.14 -2.70 -24.78
CA GLU A 154 -22.27 -1.65 -23.78
C GLU A 154 -23.39 -2.00 -22.80
N ARG A 155 -23.09 -1.95 -21.50
CA ARG A 155 -24.08 -2.21 -20.45
C ARG A 155 -24.91 -0.97 -20.20
N HIS A 156 -26.23 -1.11 -20.25
CA HIS A 156 -27.19 -0.08 -19.92
C HIS A 156 -27.93 -0.41 -18.63
N TYR A 157 -28.06 0.58 -17.76
CA TYR A 157 -28.94 0.52 -16.59
C TYR A 157 -30.31 1.07 -16.99
N VAL A 158 -31.31 0.18 -17.01
CA VAL A 158 -32.67 0.50 -17.44
C VAL A 158 -33.61 0.47 -16.25
N ARG A 159 -34.38 1.54 -16.08
CA ARG A 159 -35.45 1.64 -15.10
C ARG A 159 -36.77 1.84 -15.82
N VAL A 160 -37.76 1.04 -15.44
CA VAL A 160 -39.15 1.17 -15.92
C VAL A 160 -39.99 1.55 -14.72
N ALA A 161 -40.80 2.60 -14.84
CA ALA A 161 -41.70 3.03 -13.78
C ALA A 161 -43.08 3.38 -14.36
N PRO A 162 -44.18 2.96 -13.72
CA PRO A 162 -45.51 3.32 -14.16
C PRO A 162 -45.85 4.73 -13.69
N TRP A 163 -46.40 5.55 -14.59
CA TRP A 163 -46.99 6.83 -14.28
C TRP A 163 -48.50 6.71 -14.37
N ARG A 164 -49.13 6.71 -13.20
CA ARG A 164 -50.57 6.53 -13.03
C ARG A 164 -51.18 7.66 -12.23
N ASP A 165 -52.45 7.96 -12.50
CA ASP A 165 -53.23 8.92 -11.73
C ASP A 165 -54.66 8.44 -11.45
N GLN A 166 -55.40 9.23 -10.67
CA GLN A 166 -56.79 8.93 -10.29
C GLN A 166 -57.80 9.06 -11.44
N TYR A 167 -57.38 9.62 -12.58
CA TYR A 167 -58.21 9.84 -13.78
C TYR A 167 -57.99 8.76 -14.85
N GLY A 168 -57.19 7.73 -14.54
CA GLY A 168 -57.00 6.56 -15.39
C GLY A 168 -55.79 6.63 -16.32
N LEU A 169 -54.85 7.56 -16.11
CA LEU A 169 -53.56 7.52 -16.80
C LEU A 169 -52.82 6.23 -16.43
N ASP A 170 -52.25 5.53 -17.41
CA ASP A 170 -51.33 4.41 -17.16
C ASP A 170 -50.27 4.34 -18.25
N TRP A 171 -49.23 5.15 -18.07
CA TRP A 171 -48.07 5.20 -18.95
C TRP A 171 -46.87 4.53 -18.28
N LEU A 172 -45.92 4.08 -19.08
CA LEU A 172 -44.64 3.56 -18.63
C LEU A 172 -43.54 4.53 -19.03
N VAL A 173 -42.81 5.02 -18.03
CA VAL A 173 -41.60 5.82 -18.23
C VAL A 173 -40.41 4.89 -18.16
N VAL A 174 -39.64 4.84 -19.23
CA VAL A 174 -38.42 4.05 -19.35
C VAL A 174 -37.23 5.00 -19.42
N VAL A 175 -36.29 4.82 -18.51
CA VAL A 175 -35.02 5.56 -18.48
C VAL A 175 -33.90 4.56 -18.66
N SER A 176 -32.99 4.84 -19.61
CA SER A 176 -31.81 4.05 -19.89
C SER A 176 -30.58 4.93 -19.78
N VAL A 177 -29.58 4.47 -19.05
CA VAL A 177 -28.29 5.17 -18.97
C VAL A 177 -27.16 4.17 -19.23
N PRO A 178 -26.29 4.42 -20.22
CA PRO A 178 -25.14 3.55 -20.46
C PRO A 178 -24.13 3.65 -19.32
N GLU A 179 -23.45 2.55 -19.02
CA GLU A 179 -22.41 2.48 -18.00
C GLU A 179 -21.24 3.44 -18.29
N SER A 180 -20.92 3.65 -19.58
CA SER A 180 -19.90 4.59 -20.01
C SER A 180 -20.17 6.03 -19.56
N ALA A 181 -21.44 6.44 -19.46
CA ALA A 181 -21.83 7.77 -18.99
C ALA A 181 -21.43 8.02 -17.52
N PHE A 182 -21.36 6.96 -16.72
CA PHE A 182 -20.86 7.03 -15.34
C PHE A 182 -19.34 6.82 -15.27
N MET A 183 -18.84 5.86 -16.04
CA MET A 183 -17.44 5.40 -15.94
C MET A 183 -16.44 6.35 -16.59
N ALA A 184 -16.85 7.23 -17.51
CA ALA A 184 -15.93 8.17 -18.14
C ALA A 184 -15.16 9.03 -17.11
N GLN A 185 -15.87 9.60 -16.12
CA GLN A 185 -15.25 10.39 -15.07
C GLN A 185 -14.44 9.54 -14.09
N ILE A 186 -14.92 8.34 -13.77
CA ILE A 186 -14.26 7.41 -12.85
C ILE A 186 -12.92 6.92 -13.43
N ASN A 187 -12.90 6.55 -14.71
CA ASN A 187 -11.70 6.07 -15.39
C ASN A 187 -10.64 7.17 -15.53
N ALA A 188 -11.04 8.41 -15.82
CA ALA A 188 -10.12 9.54 -15.84
C ALA A 188 -9.43 9.73 -14.49
N ASN A 189 -10.20 9.73 -13.40
CA ASN A 189 -9.67 9.84 -12.04
C ASN A 189 -8.81 8.64 -11.65
N THR A 190 -9.16 7.43 -12.11
CA THR A 190 -8.38 6.21 -11.86
C THR A 190 -6.99 6.29 -12.49
N ARG A 191 -6.86 6.81 -13.72
CA ARG A 191 -5.55 7.01 -14.36
C ARG A 191 -4.67 7.99 -13.60
N THR A 192 -5.24 9.13 -13.17
CA THR A 192 -4.52 10.10 -12.35
C THR A 192 -4.09 9.50 -11.01
N THR A 193 -4.97 8.73 -10.37
CA THR A 193 -4.67 8.03 -9.11
C THR A 193 -3.53 7.04 -9.29
N LEU A 194 -3.54 6.24 -10.37
CA LEU A 194 -2.45 5.32 -10.69
C LEU A 194 -1.11 6.04 -10.90
N LEU A 195 -1.11 7.17 -11.61
CA LEU A 195 0.10 7.98 -11.80
C LEU A 195 0.64 8.53 -10.48
N LEU A 196 -0.25 9.02 -9.60
CA LEU A 196 0.13 9.50 -8.27
C LEU A 196 0.69 8.37 -7.39
N CYS A 197 0.07 7.18 -7.42
CA CYS A 197 0.59 6.01 -6.71
C CYS A 197 1.96 5.59 -7.23
N LEU A 198 2.17 5.56 -8.54
CA LEU A 198 3.48 5.26 -9.14
C LEU A 198 4.53 6.30 -8.77
N ALA A 199 4.19 7.59 -8.81
CA ALA A 199 5.07 8.66 -8.40
C ALA A 199 5.45 8.55 -6.90
N ALA A 200 4.46 8.27 -6.03
CA ALA A 200 4.70 8.05 -4.61
C ALA A 200 5.59 6.83 -4.35
N LEU A 201 5.35 5.71 -5.05
CA LEU A 201 6.17 4.50 -4.95
C LEU A 201 7.61 4.75 -5.40
N ALA A 202 7.80 5.46 -6.52
CA ALA A 202 9.11 5.86 -7.01
C ALA A 202 9.82 6.75 -6.00
N GLY A 203 9.13 7.77 -5.47
CA GLY A 203 9.66 8.67 -4.44
C GLY A 203 10.09 7.93 -3.17
N ALA A 204 9.24 7.02 -2.67
CA ALA A 204 9.54 6.19 -1.50
C ALA A 204 10.73 5.26 -1.74
N SER A 205 10.83 4.65 -2.93
CA SER A 205 11.94 3.77 -3.30
C SER A 205 13.27 4.54 -3.39
N ILE A 206 13.24 5.74 -4.00
CA ILE A 206 14.39 6.64 -4.07
C ILE A 206 14.83 7.05 -2.66
N LEU A 207 13.89 7.50 -1.82
CA LEU A 207 14.19 7.89 -0.44
C LEU A 207 14.73 6.71 0.38
N GLY A 208 14.15 5.51 0.22
CA GLY A 208 14.64 4.28 0.83
C GLY A 208 16.07 3.92 0.39
N PHE A 209 16.38 4.09 -0.89
CA PHE A 209 17.72 3.87 -1.41
C PHE A 209 18.74 4.87 -0.83
N TYR A 210 18.38 6.15 -0.76
CA TYR A 210 19.23 7.18 -0.17
C TYR A 210 19.45 6.96 1.34
N THR A 211 18.39 6.70 2.10
CA THR A 211 18.48 6.44 3.55
C THR A 211 19.31 5.19 3.86
N SER A 212 19.16 4.11 3.07
CA SER A 212 20.00 2.92 3.21
C SER A 212 21.50 3.22 3.00
N ARG A 213 21.84 4.04 2.00
CA ARG A 213 23.22 4.43 1.74
C ARG A 213 23.78 5.39 2.79
N TRP A 214 22.94 6.30 3.30
CA TRP A 214 23.35 7.37 4.19
C TRP A 214 23.44 6.94 5.66
N ILE A 215 22.58 6.01 6.09
CA ILE A 215 22.47 5.60 7.50
C ILE A 215 22.89 4.14 7.68
N THR A 216 22.26 3.21 6.95
CA THR A 216 22.47 1.77 7.18
C THR A 216 23.90 1.32 6.87
N ARG A 217 24.48 1.80 5.75
CA ARG A 217 25.85 1.39 5.35
C ARG A 217 26.94 1.81 6.35
N PRO A 218 27.02 3.07 6.82
CA PRO A 218 28.00 3.46 7.84
C PRO A 218 27.83 2.70 9.16
N ILE A 219 26.59 2.46 9.61
CA ILE A 219 26.32 1.66 10.81
C ILE A 219 26.85 0.23 10.67
N LEU A 220 26.62 -0.42 9.53
CA LEU A 220 27.13 -1.77 9.26
C LEU A 220 28.67 -1.79 9.20
N ARG A 221 29.30 -0.76 8.63
CA ARG A 221 30.77 -0.64 8.62
C ARG A 221 31.34 -0.50 10.02
N LEU A 222 30.75 0.36 10.85
CA LEU A 222 31.14 0.52 12.24
C LEU A 222 31.00 -0.80 13.00
N SER A 223 29.87 -1.49 12.85
CA SER A 223 29.63 -2.81 13.46
C SER A 223 30.69 -3.85 13.03
N ALA A 224 31.04 -3.88 11.74
CA ALA A 224 32.07 -4.77 11.24
C ALA A 224 33.47 -4.44 11.81
N ALA A 225 33.82 -3.16 11.92
CA ALA A 225 35.08 -2.72 12.51
C ALA A 225 35.16 -3.06 14.01
N THR A 226 34.06 -2.88 14.75
CA THR A 226 33.98 -3.30 16.16
C THR A 226 34.22 -4.80 16.32
N ARG A 227 33.65 -5.65 15.46
CA ARG A 227 33.91 -7.09 15.47
C ARG A 227 35.37 -7.43 15.12
N ALA A 228 35.98 -6.70 14.19
CA ALA A 228 37.39 -6.90 13.81
C ALA A 228 38.34 -6.59 14.96
N ILE A 229 38.11 -5.49 15.69
CA ILE A 229 38.88 -5.13 16.88
C ILE A 229 38.68 -6.17 17.99
N ALA A 230 37.47 -6.65 18.21
CA ALA A 230 37.20 -7.72 19.18
C ALA A 230 37.91 -9.04 18.85
N ALA A 231 38.21 -9.28 17.57
CA ALA A 231 38.98 -10.43 17.09
C ALA A 231 40.52 -10.21 17.12
N GLY A 232 40.99 -9.05 17.62
CA GLY A 232 42.41 -8.73 17.76
C GLY A 232 43.02 -7.94 16.60
N ASN A 233 42.24 -7.54 15.58
CA ASN A 233 42.75 -6.70 14.50
C ASN A 233 42.56 -5.21 14.84
N LEU A 234 43.60 -4.59 15.43
CA LEU A 234 43.54 -3.25 16.01
C LEU A 234 43.86 -2.10 15.03
N ASP A 235 44.28 -2.41 13.81
CA ASP A 235 44.63 -1.38 12.81
C ASP A 235 43.43 -0.93 11.96
N GLN A 236 42.24 -1.52 12.18
CA GLN A 236 41.01 -1.11 11.52
C GLN A 236 40.59 0.31 11.95
N ARG A 237 40.32 1.17 10.96
CA ARG A 237 39.82 2.53 11.16
C ARG A 237 38.49 2.72 10.45
N VAL A 238 37.55 3.37 11.13
CA VAL A 238 36.27 3.73 10.53
C VAL A 238 36.35 5.18 10.08
N GLU A 239 36.14 5.42 8.79
CA GLU A 239 36.05 6.78 8.27
C GLU A 239 34.81 7.50 8.84
N ALA A 240 35.01 8.73 9.29
CA ALA A 240 33.93 9.59 9.78
C ALA A 240 33.12 10.12 8.59
N GLN A 241 32.15 9.32 8.13
CA GLN A 241 31.21 9.67 7.06
C GLN A 241 29.77 9.45 7.53
N GLY A 242 28.85 10.34 7.14
CA GLY A 242 27.42 10.23 7.45
C GLY A 242 26.89 11.39 8.27
N ILE A 243 25.87 11.13 9.09
CA ILE A 243 25.30 12.12 10.02
C ILE A 243 26.28 12.50 11.13
N GLN A 244 26.06 13.65 11.77
CA GLN A 244 26.92 14.19 12.82
C GLN A 244 27.12 13.19 13.97
N GLU A 245 26.06 12.49 14.36
CA GLU A 245 26.08 11.48 15.43
C GLU A 245 26.97 10.29 15.07
N LEU A 246 26.91 9.81 13.82
CA LEU A 246 27.77 8.71 13.34
C LEU A 246 29.22 9.16 13.20
N SER A 247 29.46 10.39 12.75
CA SER A 247 30.79 10.97 12.70
C SER A 247 31.42 11.04 14.09
N SER A 248 30.69 11.58 15.07
CA SER A 248 31.13 11.63 16.47
C SER A 248 31.43 10.22 17.02
N LEU A 249 30.56 9.26 16.74
CA LEU A 249 30.73 7.87 17.18
C LEU A 249 31.96 7.21 16.55
N SER A 250 32.19 7.41 15.25
CA SER A 250 33.39 6.92 14.55
C SER A 250 34.67 7.50 15.14
N THR A 251 34.68 8.79 15.48
CA THR A 251 35.85 9.43 16.10
C THR A 251 36.12 8.87 17.50
N SER A 252 35.10 8.74 18.35
CA SER A 252 35.24 8.12 19.68
C SER A 252 35.69 6.66 19.58
N PHE A 253 35.16 5.91 18.61
CA PHE A 253 35.55 4.53 18.35
C PHE A 253 37.01 4.41 17.93
N ASN A 254 37.48 5.24 16.99
CA ASN A 254 38.87 5.24 16.54
C ASN A 254 39.83 5.63 17.68
N ALA A 255 39.44 6.57 18.55
CA ALA A 255 40.23 6.94 19.73
C ALA A 255 40.39 5.76 20.69
N MET A 256 39.31 5.03 20.97
CA MET A 256 39.32 3.82 21.79
C MET A 256 40.20 2.73 21.18
N ALA A 257 40.07 2.48 19.87
CA ALA A 257 40.89 1.51 19.15
C ALA A 257 42.38 1.84 19.24
N GLY A 258 42.75 3.12 19.09
CA GLY A 258 44.12 3.60 19.27
C GLY A 258 44.66 3.36 20.68
N GLN A 259 43.88 3.72 21.71
CA GLN A 259 44.26 3.48 23.10
C GLN A 259 44.45 1.99 23.40
N LEU A 260 43.60 1.13 22.85
CA LEU A 260 43.73 -0.32 23.01
C LEU A 260 45.03 -0.82 22.39
N ARG A 261 45.33 -0.40 21.15
CA ARG A 261 46.57 -0.75 20.45
C ARG A 261 47.81 -0.31 21.21
N ASP A 262 47.82 0.93 21.69
CA ASP A 262 48.94 1.46 22.45
C ASP A 262 49.11 0.71 23.78
N SER A 263 48.01 0.29 24.41
CA SER A 263 48.04 -0.55 25.62
C SER A 263 48.62 -1.95 25.35
N PHE A 264 48.28 -2.57 24.21
CA PHE A 264 48.86 -3.84 23.81
C PHE A 264 50.35 -3.73 23.52
N HIS A 265 50.80 -2.68 22.81
CA HIS A 265 52.24 -2.44 22.59
C HIS A 265 52.99 -2.18 23.89
N ALA A 266 52.41 -1.42 24.82
CA ALA A 266 53.01 -1.19 26.14
C ALA A 266 53.11 -2.50 26.95
N LEU A 267 52.09 -3.36 26.87
CA LEU A 267 52.11 -4.67 27.51
C LEU A 267 53.18 -5.58 26.91
N GLU A 268 53.32 -5.59 25.58
CA GLU A 268 54.35 -6.37 24.88
C GLU A 268 55.76 -5.89 25.25
N ALA A 269 55.99 -4.57 25.27
CA ALA A 269 57.25 -4.00 25.73
C ALA A 269 57.55 -4.32 27.20
N SER A 270 56.55 -4.25 28.07
CA SER A 270 56.69 -4.62 29.48
C SER A 270 56.99 -6.10 29.66
N ASN A 271 56.38 -6.99 28.85
CA ASN A 271 56.67 -8.41 28.86
C ASN A 271 58.11 -8.69 28.42
N ALA A 272 58.59 -8.06 27.33
CA ALA A 272 59.96 -8.19 26.87
C ALA A 272 60.99 -7.70 27.92
N GLU A 273 60.68 -6.59 28.62
CA GLU A 273 61.51 -6.11 29.73
C GLU A 273 61.51 -7.11 30.90
N LEU A 274 60.35 -7.68 31.22
CA LEU A 274 60.22 -8.66 32.30
C LEU A 274 60.99 -9.94 31.98
N GLU A 275 60.91 -10.44 30.74
CA GLU A 275 61.70 -11.57 30.25
C GLU A 275 63.20 -11.30 30.38
N HIS A 276 63.67 -10.14 29.93
CA HIS A 276 65.08 -9.75 30.06
C HIS A 276 65.52 -9.68 31.54
N ARG A 277 64.68 -9.14 32.43
CA ARG A 277 64.95 -9.11 33.87
C ARG A 277 65.00 -10.53 34.46
N VAL A 278 64.11 -11.43 34.05
CA VAL A 278 64.11 -12.83 34.47
C VAL A 278 65.41 -13.51 34.05
N ASP A 279 65.86 -13.29 32.81
CA ASP A 279 67.12 -13.86 32.30
C ASP A 279 68.34 -13.33 33.09
N GLN A 280 68.41 -12.03 33.33
CA GLN A 280 69.47 -11.42 34.13
C GLN A 280 69.50 -11.99 35.55
N ARG A 281 68.34 -12.08 36.22
CA ARG A 281 68.26 -12.64 37.58
C ARG A 281 68.61 -14.11 37.61
N THR A 282 68.24 -14.87 36.58
CA THR A 282 68.60 -16.29 36.47
C THR A 282 70.11 -16.46 36.29
N ALA A 283 70.76 -15.60 35.50
CA ALA A 283 72.21 -15.58 35.34
C ALA A 283 72.94 -15.21 36.65
N GLU A 284 72.50 -14.15 37.34
CA GLU A 284 73.02 -13.75 38.66
C GLU A 284 72.88 -14.89 39.69
N LEU A 285 71.70 -15.52 39.78
CA LEU A 285 71.46 -16.65 40.68
C LEU A 285 72.35 -17.86 40.34
N SER A 286 72.58 -18.14 39.06
CA SER A 286 73.50 -19.21 38.63
C SER A 286 74.94 -18.90 39.05
N GLN A 287 75.39 -17.66 38.90
CA GLN A 287 76.72 -17.24 39.32
C GLN A 287 76.88 -17.30 40.84
N ASN A 288 75.92 -16.79 41.60
CA ASN A 288 75.94 -16.85 43.06
C ASN A 288 75.95 -18.30 43.56
N ASN A 289 75.17 -19.20 42.94
CA ASN A 289 75.22 -20.63 43.26
C ASN A 289 76.60 -21.25 43.00
N ARG A 290 77.25 -20.91 41.88
CA ARG A 290 78.62 -21.38 41.59
C ARG A 290 79.63 -20.86 42.60
N GLN A 291 79.50 -19.58 42.99
CA GLN A 291 80.35 -18.97 44.00
C GLN A 291 80.17 -19.67 45.36
N LEU A 292 78.93 -19.88 45.80
CA LEU A 292 78.60 -20.62 47.02
C LEU A 292 79.18 -22.03 47.01
N GLN A 293 79.04 -22.77 45.90
CA GLN A 293 79.65 -24.09 45.75
C GLN A 293 81.17 -24.05 45.88
N THR A 294 81.82 -23.02 45.33
CA THR A 294 83.27 -22.83 45.42
C THR A 294 83.69 -22.53 46.84
N THR A 295 83.02 -21.59 47.51
CA THR A 295 83.29 -21.25 48.91
C THR A 295 83.05 -22.44 49.85
N LEU A 296 82.01 -23.25 49.62
CA LEU A 296 81.79 -24.48 50.38
C LEU A 296 82.94 -25.49 50.18
N LYS A 297 83.43 -25.62 48.95
CA LYS A 297 84.57 -26.49 48.63
C LYS A 297 85.86 -26.01 49.30
N GLU A 298 86.14 -24.71 49.26
CA GLU A 298 87.28 -24.09 49.94
C GLU A 298 87.19 -24.28 51.46
N LEU A 299 86.04 -23.99 52.06
CA LEU A 299 85.80 -24.19 53.50
C LEU A 299 86.09 -25.63 53.91
N HIS A 300 85.62 -26.60 53.13
CA HIS A 300 85.86 -28.02 53.38
C HIS A 300 87.35 -28.39 53.26
N GLN A 301 88.08 -27.82 52.29
CA GLN A 301 89.53 -28.00 52.16
C GLN A 301 90.28 -27.39 53.34
N THR A 302 89.95 -26.16 53.74
CA THR A 302 90.55 -25.50 54.90
C THR A 302 90.29 -26.29 56.19
N GLN A 303 89.07 -26.81 56.37
CA GLN A 303 88.74 -27.67 57.51
C GLN A 303 89.61 -28.95 57.51
N THR A 304 89.79 -29.58 56.35
CA THR A 304 90.64 -30.76 56.19
C THR A 304 92.11 -30.44 56.50
N GLN A 305 92.61 -29.30 56.03
CA GLN A 305 93.96 -28.83 56.34
C GLN A 305 94.15 -28.51 57.82
N MET A 306 93.17 -27.91 58.49
CA MET A 306 93.23 -27.68 59.94
C MET A 306 93.29 -28.99 60.72
N VAL A 307 92.46 -29.97 60.38
CA VAL A 307 92.54 -31.32 60.98
C VAL A 307 93.91 -31.96 60.76
N GLN A 308 94.49 -31.79 59.57
CA GLN A 308 95.83 -32.32 59.27
C GLN A 308 96.92 -31.55 60.02
N SER A 309 96.81 -30.23 60.14
CA SER A 309 97.72 -29.37 60.91
C SER A 309 97.66 -29.70 62.41
N GLU A 310 96.47 -29.94 62.96
CA GLU A 310 96.25 -30.37 64.33
C GLU A 310 96.90 -31.76 64.58
N LYS A 311 96.73 -32.71 63.65
CA LYS A 311 97.45 -33.98 63.67
C LYS A 311 98.96 -33.81 63.60
N MET A 312 99.46 -32.90 62.77
CA MET A 312 100.89 -32.65 62.58
C MET A 312 101.51 -31.93 63.78
N SER A 313 100.73 -31.07 64.45
CA SER A 313 101.10 -30.43 65.73
C SER A 313 101.17 -31.48 66.85
N ALA A 314 100.18 -32.37 66.96
CA ALA A 314 100.23 -33.51 67.88
C ALA A 314 101.43 -34.43 67.60
N LEU A 315 101.76 -34.65 66.32
CA LEU A 315 102.95 -35.41 65.90
C LEU A 315 104.25 -34.68 66.24
N GLY A 316 104.31 -33.35 66.06
CA GLY A 316 105.46 -32.52 66.44
C GLY A 316 105.74 -32.52 67.94
N GLN A 317 104.69 -32.52 68.77
CA GLN A 317 104.80 -32.68 70.22
C GLN A 317 105.34 -34.06 70.61
N MET A 318 104.98 -35.11 69.86
CA MET A 318 105.47 -36.47 70.09
C MET A 318 106.95 -36.64 69.69
N VAL A 319 107.37 -36.05 68.57
CA VAL A 319 108.77 -36.11 68.07
C VAL A 319 109.73 -35.34 68.99
N ALA A 320 109.30 -34.22 69.57
CA ALA A 320 110.10 -33.48 70.55
C ALA A 320 110.36 -34.28 71.85
N GLY A 321 109.40 -35.13 72.26
CA GLY A 321 109.59 -36.05 73.40
C GLY A 321 110.63 -37.14 73.13
N VAL A 322 110.64 -37.72 71.92
CA VAL A 322 111.59 -38.78 71.53
C VAL A 322 113.03 -38.26 71.40
N ALA A 323 113.22 -37.04 70.89
CA ALA A 323 114.55 -36.43 70.80
C ALA A 323 115.19 -36.18 72.18
N HIS A 324 114.36 -35.94 73.20
CA HIS A 324 114.84 -35.73 74.56
C HIS A 324 115.31 -37.03 75.24
N GLU A 325 114.74 -38.18 74.87
CA GLU A 325 115.11 -39.50 75.40
C GLU A 325 116.32 -40.13 74.70
N ILE A 326 116.59 -39.82 73.42
CA ILE A 326 117.76 -40.31 72.68
C ILE A 326 119.07 -39.65 73.14
N ASN A 327 119.04 -38.37 73.55
CA ASN A 327 120.24 -37.66 74.00
C ASN A 327 120.80 -38.17 75.33
N ASN A 328 119.96 -38.76 76.20
CA ASN A 328 120.36 -39.28 77.51
C ASN A 328 121.40 -40.42 77.44
N PRO A 329 121.24 -41.46 76.60
CA PRO A 329 122.28 -42.48 76.44
C PRO A 329 123.54 -41.97 75.73
N VAL A 330 123.44 -41.05 74.77
CA VAL A 330 124.59 -40.59 73.96
C VAL A 330 125.61 -39.78 74.77
N ASN A 331 125.14 -38.95 75.71
CA ASN A 331 126.05 -38.24 76.64
C ASN A 331 126.77 -39.18 77.61
N PHE A 332 126.20 -40.36 77.93
CA PHE A 332 126.84 -41.33 78.82
C PHE A 332 128.02 -42.06 78.17
N ILE A 333 128.05 -42.15 76.83
CA ILE A 333 129.11 -42.83 76.08
C ILE A 333 130.32 -41.90 75.82
N HIS A 334 130.12 -40.59 75.70
CA HIS A 334 131.22 -39.65 75.47
C HIS A 334 132.09 -39.35 76.72
N GLY A 335 131.67 -39.74 77.92
CA GLY A 335 132.36 -39.44 79.19
C GLY A 335 133.41 -40.45 79.67
N ASN A 336 133.67 -41.56 78.95
CA ASN A 336 134.46 -42.69 79.49
C ASN A 336 135.63 -43.20 78.62
N LEU A 337 136.17 -42.41 77.68
CA LEU A 337 137.39 -42.78 76.95
C LEU A 337 138.39 -41.62 76.88
N ASN A 338 139.21 -41.50 77.93
CA ASN A 338 140.57 -40.97 77.88
C ASN A 338 141.40 -41.77 78.90
N HIS A 339 141.96 -42.89 78.45
CA HIS A 339 143.28 -43.42 78.83
C HIS A 339 143.74 -44.45 77.81
#